data_AF-A0A0D7AF07-F1
#
_entry.id   AF-A0A0D7AF07-F1
#
_cell.length_a   1.000
_cell.length_b   1.000
_cell.length_c   1.000
_cell.angle_alpha   90.00
_cell.angle_beta   90.00
_cell.angle_gamma   90.00
#
_symmetry.space_group_name_H-M   'P 1'
#
loop_
_entity.id
_entity.type
_entity.pdbx_description
1 polymer ?
#
loop_
_entity_poly.entity_id
_entity_poly.type
_entity_poly.pdbx_seq_one_letter_code
_entity_poly.pdbx_strand_id
1 'polypeptide(L)'
;MNFDNPRARQPPRAPWSPERLRTERAIAISASIDISSRAVYSSALQSYISFCRLHDFPLEPTADTLSFFVVYMSHHIKPSSVNSYLSGICSQLEPFFPNIRLNRSNSLVRRTLAGCLKLYSSPTTRKRPLYRQELLHIAATFDNTPSLDDALWWAQLLVGFYGLLRLGELVVPDRLHLRDCRKIVRRLSVSFYNAAFSFTLPGHKADRFFDGTKLGIDPNIIQSIGRWLSETFKIYIRTHPVILATILQPTIR
;
A
#
# COMPACT_ATOMS: atom_id res chain seq x y z
N MET A 1 -16.88 -2.77 43.40
CA MET A 1 -17.41 -3.84 42.53
C MET A 1 -16.24 -4.70 42.11
N ASN A 2 -16.22 -5.98 42.51
CA ASN A 2 -15.19 -6.93 42.12
C ASN A 2 -15.51 -7.42 40.70
N PHE A 3 -14.69 -7.05 39.73
CA PHE A 3 -14.83 -7.46 38.32
C PHE A 3 -14.11 -8.77 38.00
N ASP A 4 -13.61 -9.47 39.02
CA ASP A 4 -12.85 -10.71 38.81
C ASP A 4 -13.77 -11.83 38.36
N ASN A 5 -13.67 -12.16 37.08
CA ASN A 5 -14.30 -13.33 36.50
C ASN A 5 -13.48 -14.57 36.89
N PRO A 6 -13.99 -15.47 37.76
CA PRO A 6 -13.23 -16.63 38.24
C PRO A 6 -12.93 -17.66 37.13
N ARG A 7 -13.48 -17.50 35.93
CA ARG A 7 -13.17 -18.34 34.75
C ARG A 7 -12.07 -17.77 33.86
N ALA A 8 -11.59 -16.55 34.13
CA ALA A 8 -10.55 -15.92 33.33
C ALA A 8 -9.17 -16.49 33.67
N ARG A 9 -8.67 -17.42 32.84
CA ARG A 9 -7.32 -17.99 32.94
C ARG A 9 -6.25 -17.05 32.37
N GLN A 10 -6.24 -15.77 32.77
CA GLN A 10 -5.17 -14.87 32.33
C GLN A 10 -3.90 -15.14 33.17
N PRO A 11 -2.74 -15.36 32.54
CA PRO A 11 -1.49 -15.48 33.28
C PRO A 11 -1.21 -14.18 34.04
N PRO A 12 -0.57 -14.24 35.23
CA PRO A 12 -0.20 -13.05 35.97
C PRO A 12 0.74 -12.19 35.13
N ARG A 13 0.39 -10.92 34.94
CA ARG A 13 1.20 -9.93 34.20
C ARG A 13 1.68 -8.87 35.17
N ALA A 14 2.99 -8.67 35.25
CA ALA A 14 3.54 -7.56 36.02
C ALA A 14 3.11 -6.22 35.42
N PRO A 15 2.75 -5.21 36.23
CA PRO A 15 2.41 -3.89 35.73
C PRO A 15 3.62 -3.26 35.03
N TRP A 16 3.38 -2.58 33.91
CA TRP A 16 4.39 -1.77 33.24
C TRP A 16 4.41 -0.35 33.82
N SER A 17 5.59 0.26 33.89
CA SER A 17 5.70 1.68 34.25
C SER A 17 5.01 2.57 33.21
N PRO A 18 4.52 3.76 33.59
CA PRO A 18 3.96 4.74 32.66
C PRO A 18 4.91 5.07 31.50
N GLU A 19 6.21 5.15 31.75
CA GLU A 19 7.25 5.41 30.75
C GLU A 19 7.31 4.28 29.73
N ARG A 20 7.33 3.02 30.22
CA ARG A 20 7.33 1.85 29.33
C ARG A 20 6.08 1.81 28.47
N LEU A 21 4.91 2.06 29.04
CA LEU A 21 3.64 2.12 28.29
C LEU A 21 3.69 3.16 27.15
N ARG A 22 4.25 4.35 27.41
CA ARG A 22 4.40 5.39 26.38
C ARG A 22 5.38 4.97 25.29
N THR A 23 6.52 4.37 25.65
CA THR A 23 7.54 3.91 24.70
C THR A 23 7.01 2.78 23.81
N GLU A 24 6.44 1.73 24.40
CA GLU A 24 5.87 0.60 23.65
C GLU A 24 4.74 1.06 22.71
N ARG A 25 3.89 2.00 23.17
CA ARG A 25 2.88 2.63 22.32
C ARG A 25 3.49 3.39 21.14
N ALA A 26 4.56 4.16 21.37
CA ALA A 26 5.23 4.90 20.30
C ALA A 26 5.87 3.96 19.26
N ILE A 27 6.46 2.85 19.72
CA ILE A 27 7.00 1.79 18.85
C ILE A 27 5.88 1.16 18.02
N ALA A 28 4.76 0.78 18.64
CA ALA A 28 3.62 0.19 17.97
C ALA A 28 2.99 1.13 16.91
N ILE A 29 2.83 2.42 17.25
CA ILE A 29 2.35 3.44 16.29
C ILE A 29 3.34 3.57 15.13
N SER A 30 4.64 3.61 15.40
CA SER A 30 5.67 3.71 14.36
C SER A 30 5.68 2.48 13.44
N ALA A 31 5.45 1.29 13.98
CA ALA A 31 5.37 0.04 13.23
C ALA A 31 4.11 -0.04 12.35
N SER A 32 3.05 0.72 12.66
CA SER A 32 1.81 0.76 11.87
C SER A 32 1.97 1.48 10.52
N ILE A 33 3.06 2.23 10.32
CA ILE A 33 3.29 3.04 9.12
C ILE A 33 4.42 2.43 8.31
N ASP A 34 4.11 2.06 7.06
CA ASP A 34 5.11 1.54 6.14
C ASP A 34 6.27 2.51 5.89
N ILE A 35 7.47 1.99 5.62
CA ILE A 35 8.67 2.79 5.31
C ILE A 35 8.40 3.77 4.15
N SER A 36 7.73 3.30 3.09
CA SER A 36 7.38 4.15 1.94
C SER A 36 6.38 5.24 2.31
N SER A 37 5.40 4.93 3.15
CA SER A 37 4.43 5.90 3.67
C SER A 37 5.10 6.95 4.55
N ARG A 38 6.08 6.58 5.38
CA ARG A 38 6.85 7.54 6.19
C ARG A 38 7.59 8.56 5.32
N ALA A 39 8.19 8.13 4.21
CA ALA A 39 8.87 9.04 3.27
C ALA A 39 7.88 10.04 2.62
N VAL A 40 6.69 9.57 2.23
CA VAL A 40 5.63 10.43 1.69
C VAL A 40 5.14 11.42 2.75
N TYR A 41 4.94 10.97 3.99
CA TYR A 41 4.49 11.84 5.07
C TYR A 41 5.53 12.88 5.45
N SER A 42 6.82 12.53 5.40
CA SER A 42 7.91 13.48 5.60
C SER A 42 7.90 14.57 4.51
N SER A 43 7.68 14.18 3.26
CA SER A 43 7.55 15.14 2.15
C SER A 43 6.34 16.08 2.33
N ALA A 44 5.22 15.54 2.83
CA ALA A 44 4.03 16.34 3.13
C ALA A 44 4.28 17.34 4.27
N LEU A 45 4.95 16.92 5.34
CA LEU A 45 5.31 17.80 6.45
C LEU A 45 6.27 18.90 6.00
N GLN A 46 7.30 18.58 5.20
CA GLN A 46 8.22 19.60 4.67
C GLN A 46 7.50 20.62 3.79
N SER A 47 6.52 20.18 3.00
CA SER A 47 5.67 21.07 2.21
C SER A 47 4.87 22.03 3.10
N TYR A 48 4.31 21.51 4.21
CA TYR A 48 3.57 22.32 5.17
C TYR A 48 4.47 23.31 5.94
N ILE A 49 5.65 22.88 6.40
CA ILE A 49 6.62 23.77 7.07
C ILE A 49 7.07 24.88 6.13
N SER A 50 7.33 24.55 4.86
CA SER A 50 7.72 25.54 3.86
C SER A 50 6.60 26.54 3.59
N PHE A 51 5.35 26.08 3.50
CA PHE A 51 4.17 26.94 3.42
C PHE A 51 4.06 27.87 4.64
N CYS A 52 4.16 27.34 5.86
CA CYS A 52 4.09 28.15 7.07
C CYS A 52 5.17 29.23 7.09
N ARG A 53 6.41 28.88 6.73
CA ARG A 53 7.53 29.85 6.66
C ARG A 53 7.34 30.91 5.58
N LEU A 54 6.78 30.54 4.44
CA LEU A 54 6.55 31.46 3.33
C LEU A 54 5.49 32.52 3.63
N HIS A 55 4.54 32.19 4.51
CA HIS A 55 3.40 33.04 4.85
C HIS A 55 3.41 33.52 6.31
N ASP A 56 4.53 33.37 7.00
CA ASP A 56 4.71 33.74 8.42
C ASP A 56 3.64 33.16 9.36
N PHE A 57 3.15 31.96 9.07
CA PHE A 57 2.20 31.25 9.92
C PHE A 57 2.91 30.45 11.01
N PRO A 58 2.30 30.33 12.22
CA PRO A 58 2.72 29.36 13.21
C PRO A 58 2.72 27.94 12.65
N LEU A 59 3.63 27.09 13.15
CA LEU A 59 3.66 25.68 12.77
C LEU A 59 2.47 24.89 13.32
N GLU A 60 1.78 25.40 14.33
CA GLU A 60 0.58 24.77 14.87
C GLU A 60 -0.54 24.75 13.81
N PRO A 61 -0.99 23.56 13.38
CA PRO A 61 -2.05 23.45 12.39
C PRO A 61 -3.42 23.68 13.02
N THR A 62 -4.06 24.79 12.63
CA THR A 62 -5.43 25.17 12.94
C THR A 62 -6.36 24.84 11.77
N ALA A 63 -7.67 24.96 11.96
CA ALA A 63 -8.62 24.79 10.87
C ALA A 63 -8.35 25.80 9.73
N ASP A 64 -8.02 27.05 10.07
CA ASP A 64 -7.71 28.10 9.09
C ASP A 64 -6.41 27.80 8.35
N THR A 65 -5.30 27.55 9.05
CA THR A 65 -4.00 27.32 8.40
C THR A 65 -4.01 26.09 7.51
N LEU A 66 -4.68 25.01 7.93
CA LEU A 66 -4.89 23.83 7.10
C LEU A 66 -5.78 24.14 5.88
N SER A 67 -6.80 24.98 6.03
CA SER A 67 -7.65 25.37 4.90
C SER A 67 -6.90 26.22 3.88
N PHE A 68 -6.06 27.16 4.32
CA PHE A 68 -5.21 27.95 3.43
C PHE A 68 -4.18 27.08 2.72
N PHE A 69 -3.54 26.15 3.45
CA PHE A 69 -2.64 25.17 2.86
C PHE A 69 -3.34 24.34 1.77
N VAL A 70 -4.59 23.93 1.99
CA VAL A 70 -5.37 23.18 0.98
C VAL A 70 -5.56 24.00 -0.29
N VAL A 71 -5.97 25.27 -0.19
CA VAL A 71 -6.16 26.14 -1.35
C VAL A 71 -4.84 26.35 -2.07
N TYR A 72 -3.79 26.74 -1.34
CA TYR A 72 -2.46 27.01 -1.88
C TYR A 72 -1.92 25.80 -2.64
N MET A 73 -1.84 24.63 -1.99
CA MET A 73 -1.28 23.44 -2.60
C MET A 73 -2.13 22.90 -3.75
N SER A 74 -3.44 23.12 -3.74
CA SER A 74 -4.33 22.65 -4.82
C SER A 74 -4.10 23.39 -6.15
N HIS A 75 -3.42 24.54 -6.13
CA HIS A 75 -2.96 25.22 -7.35
C HIS A 75 -1.68 24.61 -7.93
N HIS A 76 -0.89 23.92 -7.09
CA HIS A 76 0.41 23.37 -7.48
C HIS A 76 0.37 21.87 -7.75
N ILE A 77 -0.51 21.13 -7.06
CA ILE A 77 -0.69 19.68 -7.19
C ILE A 77 -2.18 19.30 -7.16
N LYS A 78 -2.49 18.07 -7.56
CA LYS A 78 -3.87 17.57 -7.55
C LYS A 78 -4.48 17.63 -6.14
N PRO A 79 -5.72 18.10 -5.97
CA PRO A 79 -6.38 18.15 -4.65
C PRO A 79 -6.45 16.79 -3.93
N SER A 80 -6.53 15.69 -4.68
CA SER A 80 -6.45 14.33 -4.11
C SER A 80 -5.10 14.03 -3.45
N SER A 81 -4.01 14.53 -4.02
CA SER A 81 -2.68 14.50 -3.42
C SER A 81 -2.60 15.39 -2.19
N VAL A 82 -3.20 16.59 -2.22
CA VAL A 82 -3.32 17.48 -1.05
C VAL A 82 -4.04 16.79 0.12
N ASN A 83 -5.12 16.06 -0.14
CA ASN A 83 -5.80 15.27 0.89
C ASN A 83 -4.89 14.20 1.53
N SER A 84 -4.01 13.60 0.72
CA SER A 84 -3.00 12.66 1.21
C SER A 84 -1.92 13.37 2.04
N TYR A 85 -1.53 14.59 1.65
CA TYR A 85 -0.60 15.42 2.41
C TYR A 85 -1.17 15.77 3.78
N LEU A 86 -2.44 16.18 3.86
CA LEU A 86 -3.12 16.41 5.14
C LEU A 86 -3.01 15.19 6.06
N SER A 87 -3.09 13.96 5.51
CA SER A 87 -2.97 12.73 6.32
C SER A 87 -1.58 12.53 6.86
N GLY A 88 -0.56 12.82 6.05
CA GLY A 88 0.83 12.80 6.49
C GLY A 88 1.12 13.86 7.55
N ILE A 89 0.66 15.10 7.33
CA ILE A 89 0.79 16.21 8.28
C ILE A 89 0.14 15.85 9.61
N CYS A 90 -1.13 15.39 9.60
CA CYS A 90 -1.82 14.92 10.80
C CYS A 90 -1.02 13.84 11.53
N SER A 91 -0.54 12.82 10.79
CA SER A 91 0.17 11.70 11.39
C SER A 91 1.50 12.08 12.03
N GLN A 92 2.23 13.07 11.50
CA GLN A 92 3.54 13.46 12.01
C GLN A 92 3.47 14.50 13.12
N LEU A 93 2.47 15.38 13.07
CA LEU A 93 2.34 16.49 14.00
C LEU A 93 1.44 16.17 15.20
N GLU A 94 0.60 15.13 15.15
CA GLU A 94 -0.27 14.71 16.26
C GLU A 94 0.44 14.53 17.62
N PRO A 95 1.67 13.98 17.70
CA PRO A 95 2.39 13.90 18.99
C PRO A 95 2.67 15.25 19.63
N PHE A 96 2.78 16.32 18.83
CA PHE A 96 3.07 17.68 19.30
C PHE A 96 1.81 18.54 19.40
N PHE A 97 0.82 18.28 18.53
CA PHE A 97 -0.44 19.02 18.44
C PHE A 97 -1.62 18.03 18.49
N PRO A 98 -2.08 17.63 19.69
CA PRO A 98 -3.10 16.58 19.84
C PRO A 98 -4.43 16.88 19.13
N ASN A 99 -4.78 18.16 18.98
CA ASN A 99 -6.01 18.61 18.34
C ASN A 99 -5.96 18.61 16.81
N ILE A 100 -4.82 18.28 16.19
CA ILE A 100 -4.65 18.35 14.74
C ILE A 100 -5.69 17.54 13.96
N ARG A 101 -6.11 16.38 14.49
CA ARG A 101 -7.13 15.55 13.82
C ARG A 101 -8.51 16.19 13.87
N LEU A 102 -8.83 16.89 14.96
CA LEU A 102 -10.06 17.68 15.08
C LEU A 102 -10.02 18.88 14.11
N ASN A 103 -8.88 19.57 14.03
CA ASN A 103 -8.70 20.69 13.11
C ASN A 103 -8.80 20.23 11.64
N ARG A 104 -8.22 19.08 11.29
CA ARG A 104 -8.32 18.51 9.95
C ARG A 104 -9.73 18.01 9.60
N SER A 105 -10.50 17.57 10.59
CA SER A 105 -11.89 17.13 10.39
C SER A 105 -12.91 18.27 10.46
N ASN A 106 -12.47 19.49 10.81
CA ASN A 106 -13.28 20.69 10.84
C ASN A 106 -14.00 20.93 9.49
N SER A 107 -15.23 21.44 9.57
CA SER A 107 -16.08 21.70 8.41
C SER A 107 -15.42 22.66 7.42
N LEU A 108 -14.63 23.63 7.89
CA LEU A 108 -13.89 24.57 7.04
C LEU A 108 -12.92 23.83 6.12
N VAL A 109 -12.01 23.03 6.69
CA VAL A 109 -11.02 22.24 5.92
C VAL A 109 -11.72 21.29 4.95
N ARG A 110 -12.77 20.60 5.40
CA ARG A 110 -13.53 19.65 4.55
C ARG A 110 -14.20 20.34 3.38
N ARG A 111 -14.86 21.48 3.60
CA ARG A 111 -15.52 22.25 2.55
C ARG A 111 -14.52 22.86 1.58
N THR A 112 -13.41 23.38 2.07
CA THR A 112 -12.33 23.92 1.25
C THR A 112 -11.73 22.86 0.34
N LEU A 113 -11.44 21.66 0.88
CA LEU A 113 -10.96 20.53 0.08
C LEU A 113 -12.00 20.08 -0.95
N ALA A 114 -13.28 20.01 -0.57
CA ALA A 114 -14.36 19.68 -1.51
C ALA A 114 -14.49 20.72 -2.64
N GLY A 115 -14.31 22.00 -2.33
CA GLY A 115 -14.25 23.09 -3.30
C GLY A 115 -13.06 22.92 -4.26
N CYS A 116 -11.87 22.71 -3.73
CA CYS A 116 -10.65 22.49 -4.54
C CYS A 116 -10.79 21.25 -5.43
N LEU A 117 -11.39 20.17 -4.93
CA LEU A 117 -11.69 18.98 -5.74
C LEU A 117 -12.62 19.32 -6.90
N LYS A 118 -13.62 20.18 -6.74
CA LYS A 118 -14.50 20.60 -7.84
C LYS A 118 -13.80 21.52 -8.84
N LEU A 119 -12.95 22.42 -8.36
CA LEU A 119 -12.30 23.44 -9.18
C LEU A 119 -11.11 22.89 -9.97
N TYR A 120 -10.30 22.01 -9.35
CA TYR A 120 -8.97 21.66 -9.87
C TYR A 120 -8.78 20.16 -10.11
N SER A 121 -9.80 19.31 -9.91
CA SER A 121 -9.66 17.90 -10.27
C SER A 121 -9.71 17.70 -11.77
N SER A 122 -8.71 16.98 -12.28
CA SER A 122 -8.69 16.44 -13.63
C SER A 122 -9.14 14.97 -13.62
N PRO A 123 -9.81 14.47 -14.67
CA PRO A 123 -10.03 13.03 -14.86
C PRO A 123 -8.73 12.23 -14.73
N THR A 124 -8.85 10.99 -14.25
CA THR A 124 -7.70 10.08 -14.19
C THR A 124 -7.47 9.48 -15.58
N THR A 125 -6.34 9.79 -16.19
CA THR A 125 -5.90 9.13 -17.42
C THR A 125 -5.50 7.68 -17.10
N ARG A 126 -6.29 6.72 -17.58
CA ARG A 126 -6.00 5.28 -17.42
C ARG A 126 -5.23 4.80 -18.64
N LYS A 127 -4.12 4.10 -18.43
CA LYS A 127 -3.42 3.39 -19.51
C LYS A 127 -4.29 2.23 -20.01
N ARG A 128 -4.20 1.92 -21.31
CA ARG A 128 -4.85 0.74 -21.90
C ARG A 128 -4.31 -0.52 -21.20
N PRO A 129 -5.16 -1.51 -20.89
CA PRO A 129 -4.70 -2.79 -20.36
C PRO A 129 -3.79 -3.51 -21.37
N LEU A 130 -2.84 -4.29 -20.83
CA LEU A 130 -2.07 -5.26 -21.61
C LEU A 130 -2.93 -6.50 -21.86
N TYR A 131 -2.87 -7.05 -23.08
CA TYR A 131 -3.61 -8.27 -23.43
C TYR A 131 -2.66 -9.46 -23.62
N ARG A 132 -3.18 -10.67 -23.39
CA ARG A 132 -2.39 -11.91 -23.58
C ARG A 132 -1.88 -12.09 -25.00
N GLN A 133 -2.69 -11.72 -26.00
CA GLN A 133 -2.28 -11.81 -27.41
C GLN A 133 -1.01 -10.99 -27.69
N GLU A 134 -0.85 -9.87 -27.01
CA GLU A 134 0.33 -9.01 -27.12
C GLU A 134 1.55 -9.68 -26.49
N LEU A 135 1.36 -10.37 -25.35
CA LEU A 135 2.41 -11.20 -24.74
C LEU A 135 2.83 -12.36 -25.65
N LEU A 136 1.86 -13.05 -26.27
CA LEU A 136 2.15 -14.15 -27.21
C LEU A 136 2.90 -13.65 -28.45
N HIS A 137 2.54 -12.48 -28.96
CA HIS A 137 3.19 -11.87 -30.11
C HIS A 137 4.67 -11.56 -29.84
N ILE A 138 4.99 -11.03 -28.64
CA ILE A 138 6.37 -10.66 -28.29
C ILE A 138 7.19 -11.81 -27.68
N ALA A 139 6.57 -12.92 -27.29
CA ALA A 139 7.25 -14.05 -26.62
C ALA A 139 8.47 -14.54 -27.39
N ALA A 140 8.35 -14.68 -28.72
CA ALA A 140 9.44 -15.14 -29.59
C ALA A 140 10.69 -14.23 -29.56
N THR A 141 10.55 -12.97 -29.11
CA THR A 141 11.67 -12.03 -28.97
C THR A 141 12.53 -12.35 -27.74
N PHE A 142 11.92 -12.94 -26.71
CA PHE A 142 12.55 -13.26 -25.44
C PHE A 142 12.91 -14.74 -25.33
N ASP A 143 12.44 -15.57 -26.26
CA ASP A 143 12.81 -16.98 -26.36
C ASP A 143 14.32 -17.09 -26.63
N ASN A 144 15.05 -17.68 -25.69
CA ASN A 144 16.50 -17.89 -25.73
C ASN A 144 17.33 -16.58 -25.77
N THR A 145 16.83 -15.46 -25.23
CA THR A 145 17.65 -14.26 -25.10
C THR A 145 18.91 -14.56 -24.25
N PRO A 146 20.13 -14.21 -24.74
CA PRO A 146 21.35 -14.37 -23.96
C PRO A 146 21.50 -13.27 -22.89
N SER A 147 20.68 -12.21 -22.96
CA SER A 147 20.70 -11.09 -22.02
C SER A 147 19.95 -11.46 -20.74
N LEU A 148 20.66 -11.41 -19.60
CA LEU A 148 20.03 -11.58 -18.30
C LEU A 148 18.97 -10.51 -18.04
N ASP A 149 19.20 -9.27 -18.47
CA ASP A 149 18.27 -8.16 -18.26
C ASP A 149 16.96 -8.38 -19.03
N ASP A 150 17.04 -8.87 -20.27
CA ASP A 150 15.85 -9.18 -21.08
C ASP A 150 15.08 -10.36 -20.47
N ALA A 151 15.79 -11.40 -20.01
CA ALA A 151 15.19 -12.54 -19.34
C ALA A 151 14.50 -12.13 -18.03
N LEU A 152 15.13 -11.25 -17.24
CA LEU A 152 14.56 -10.72 -15.99
C LEU A 152 13.35 -9.83 -16.26
N TRP A 153 13.42 -8.95 -17.27
CA TRP A 153 12.31 -8.11 -17.65
C TRP A 153 11.10 -8.94 -18.12
N TRP A 154 11.36 -9.95 -18.97
CA TRP A 154 10.33 -10.88 -19.43
C TRP A 154 9.69 -11.66 -18.28
N ALA A 155 10.51 -12.18 -17.36
CA ALA A 155 10.03 -12.84 -16.16
C ALA A 155 9.16 -11.90 -15.30
N GLN A 156 9.58 -10.65 -15.06
CA GLN A 156 8.81 -9.66 -14.31
C GLN A 156 7.47 -9.33 -14.99
N LEU A 157 7.46 -9.19 -16.32
CA LEU A 157 6.25 -8.92 -17.09
C LEU A 157 5.24 -10.06 -16.96
N LEU A 158 5.69 -11.30 -17.17
CA LEU A 158 4.83 -12.49 -17.09
C LEU A 158 4.33 -12.72 -15.65
N VAL A 159 5.20 -12.61 -14.66
CA VAL A 159 4.86 -12.76 -13.23
C VAL A 159 3.88 -11.65 -12.81
N GLY A 160 4.12 -10.42 -13.24
CA GLY A 160 3.22 -9.29 -13.01
C GLY A 160 1.84 -9.49 -13.63
N PHE A 161 1.79 -9.91 -14.89
CA PHE A 161 0.56 -10.12 -15.64
C PHE A 161 -0.26 -11.29 -15.09
N TYR A 162 0.33 -12.50 -15.02
CA TYR A 162 -0.39 -13.70 -14.58
C TYR A 162 -0.60 -13.75 -13.07
N GLY A 163 0.34 -13.20 -12.29
CA GLY A 163 0.22 -13.10 -10.83
C GLY A 163 -0.65 -11.93 -10.36
N LEU A 164 -1.04 -11.02 -11.26
CA LEU A 164 -1.72 -9.77 -10.96
C LEU A 164 -0.99 -8.98 -9.85
N LEU A 165 0.33 -8.88 -9.98
CA LEU A 165 1.17 -8.25 -8.97
C LEU A 165 1.35 -6.76 -9.23
N ARG A 166 1.45 -5.99 -8.14
CA ARG A 166 1.83 -4.58 -8.21
C ARG A 166 3.32 -4.48 -8.46
N LEU A 167 3.76 -3.38 -9.06
CA LEU A 167 5.19 -3.15 -9.32
C LEU A 167 6.04 -3.28 -8.03
N GLY A 168 5.56 -2.72 -6.91
CA GLY A 168 6.27 -2.83 -5.61
C GLY A 168 6.32 -4.23 -5.00
N GLU A 169 5.66 -5.23 -5.60
CA GLU A 169 5.75 -6.65 -5.24
C GLU A 169 6.74 -7.41 -6.15
N LEU A 170 7.11 -6.82 -7.30
CA LEU A 170 7.98 -7.40 -8.32
C LEU A 170 9.43 -6.92 -8.22
N VAL A 171 9.63 -5.69 -7.78
CA VAL A 171 10.94 -5.03 -7.82
C VAL A 171 11.37 -4.51 -6.46
N VAL A 172 12.67 -4.33 -6.30
CA VAL A 172 13.28 -3.70 -5.13
C VAL A 172 13.48 -2.21 -5.42
N PRO A 173 13.15 -1.30 -4.49
CA PRO A 173 13.39 0.13 -4.69
C PRO A 173 14.88 0.46 -4.90
N ASP A 174 15.18 1.40 -5.80
CA ASP A 174 16.54 1.91 -6.00
C ASP A 174 17.08 2.59 -4.73
N ARG A 175 16.21 3.37 -4.06
CA ARG A 175 16.56 4.07 -2.82
C ARG A 175 16.75 3.07 -1.69
N LEU A 176 17.99 2.97 -1.20
CA LEU A 176 18.38 2.01 -0.17
C LEU A 176 17.53 2.06 1.10
N HIS A 177 17.18 3.26 1.58
CA HIS A 177 16.39 3.45 2.79
C HIS A 177 14.92 3.01 2.66
N LEU A 178 14.43 2.73 1.45
CA LEU A 178 13.08 2.18 1.21
C LEU A 178 13.06 0.66 1.10
N ARG A 179 14.24 0.01 1.07
CA ARG A 179 14.33 -1.45 0.94
C ARG A 179 13.94 -2.11 2.26
N ASP A 180 13.11 -3.13 2.16
CA ASP A 180 12.72 -3.99 3.30
C ASP A 180 12.85 -5.45 2.89
N CYS A 181 13.85 -6.14 3.44
CA CYS A 181 14.12 -7.55 3.14
C CYS A 181 12.93 -8.46 3.46
N ARG A 182 12.04 -8.04 4.35
CA ARG A 182 10.83 -8.80 4.71
C ARG A 182 9.79 -8.80 3.59
N LYS A 183 9.90 -7.90 2.61
CA LYS A 183 8.98 -7.80 1.47
C LYS A 183 9.49 -8.50 0.21
N ILE A 184 10.73 -8.99 0.22
CA ILE A 184 11.37 -9.59 -0.94
C ILE A 184 10.91 -11.04 -1.09
N VAL A 185 10.37 -11.36 -2.28
CA VAL A 185 10.07 -12.74 -2.66
C VAL A 185 11.35 -13.56 -2.63
N ARG A 186 11.35 -14.64 -1.85
CA ARG A 186 12.53 -15.51 -1.73
C ARG A 186 12.56 -16.52 -2.86
N ARG A 187 13.71 -16.65 -3.54
CA ARG A 187 13.94 -17.70 -4.56
C ARG A 187 13.60 -19.10 -4.05
N LEU A 188 13.95 -19.39 -2.79
CA LEU A 188 13.69 -20.69 -2.15
C LEU A 188 12.21 -21.00 -1.95
N SER A 189 11.31 -20.02 -2.12
CA SER A 189 9.86 -20.27 -2.05
C SER A 189 9.28 -20.78 -3.37
N VAL A 190 10.06 -20.78 -4.46
CA VAL A 190 9.58 -21.19 -5.78
C VAL A 190 9.42 -22.71 -5.82
N SER A 191 8.22 -23.16 -6.20
CA SER A 191 7.92 -24.56 -6.48
C SER A 191 7.40 -24.70 -7.90
N PHE A 192 7.97 -25.63 -8.67
CA PHE A 192 7.59 -25.89 -10.05
C PHE A 192 6.57 -27.01 -10.15
N TYR A 193 5.70 -26.89 -11.15
CA TYR A 193 4.69 -27.86 -11.57
C TYR A 193 4.76 -28.01 -13.09
N ASN A 194 4.09 -29.01 -13.65
CA ASN A 194 4.19 -29.34 -15.08
C ASN A 194 3.91 -28.16 -16.03
N ALA A 195 3.00 -27.26 -15.67
CA ALA A 195 2.61 -26.10 -16.49
C ALA A 195 2.58 -24.77 -15.72
N ALA A 196 3.13 -24.76 -14.49
CA ALA A 196 3.02 -23.60 -13.62
C ALA A 196 4.17 -23.57 -12.59
N PHE A 197 4.29 -22.46 -11.90
CA PHE A 197 5.08 -22.38 -10.68
C PHE A 197 4.32 -21.55 -9.65
N SER A 198 4.64 -21.79 -8.38
CA SER A 198 4.12 -21.02 -7.26
C SER A 198 5.27 -20.44 -6.44
N PHE A 199 4.99 -19.37 -5.71
CA PHE A 199 5.93 -18.77 -4.77
C PHE A 199 5.20 -18.04 -3.64
N THR A 200 5.91 -17.75 -2.56
CA THR A 200 5.36 -17.02 -1.41
C THR A 200 5.61 -15.53 -1.57
N LEU A 201 4.53 -14.76 -1.61
CA LEU A 201 4.57 -13.31 -1.49
C LEU A 201 4.60 -12.95 0.01
N PRO A 202 5.67 -12.32 0.53
CA PRO A 202 5.82 -12.09 1.97
C PRO A 202 4.81 -11.11 2.58
N GLY A 203 4.23 -10.24 1.76
CA GLY A 203 3.23 -9.28 2.20
C GLY A 203 2.80 -8.38 1.05
N HIS A 204 1.59 -7.85 1.14
CA HIS A 204 1.06 -6.90 0.17
C HIS A 204 0.32 -5.78 0.90
N LYS A 205 -0.04 -4.70 0.19
CA LYS A 205 -0.65 -3.50 0.83
C LYS A 205 -1.97 -3.79 1.57
N ALA A 206 -2.64 -4.89 1.26
CA ALA A 206 -3.87 -5.33 1.94
C ALA A 206 -3.63 -6.46 2.96
N ASP A 207 -2.40 -6.97 3.09
CA ASP A 207 -2.02 -7.94 4.11
C ASP A 207 -1.78 -7.22 5.44
N ARG A 208 -2.84 -7.17 6.26
CA ARG A 208 -2.79 -6.51 7.56
C ARG A 208 -2.08 -7.35 8.63
N PHE A 209 -1.96 -8.66 8.41
CA PHE A 209 -1.46 -9.62 9.40
C PHE A 209 -0.06 -10.14 9.08
N PHE A 210 0.48 -9.84 7.90
CA PHE A 210 1.78 -10.31 7.42
C PHE A 210 1.87 -11.84 7.32
N ASP A 211 0.72 -12.50 7.12
CA ASP A 211 0.66 -13.97 6.98
C ASP A 211 1.25 -14.43 5.64
N GLY A 212 1.51 -13.49 4.73
CA GLY A 212 1.99 -13.77 3.39
C GLY A 212 0.89 -14.42 2.54
N THR A 213 1.17 -14.59 1.26
CA THR A 213 0.22 -15.21 0.33
C THR A 213 0.97 -16.09 -0.65
N LYS A 214 0.57 -17.36 -0.76
CA LYS A 214 1.06 -18.23 -1.82
C LYS A 214 0.31 -17.92 -3.12
N LEU A 215 1.06 -17.63 -4.18
CA LEU A 215 0.54 -17.29 -5.51
C LEU A 215 0.45 -18.55 -6.38
N GLY A 216 -0.62 -18.66 -7.18
CA GLY A 216 -0.94 -19.86 -7.97
C GLY A 216 -2.11 -20.69 -7.39
N ILE A 217 -3.02 -20.06 -6.65
CA ILE A 217 -4.17 -20.69 -5.96
C ILE A 217 -5.49 -20.18 -6.56
N ASP A 218 -6.56 -20.97 -6.42
CA ASP A 218 -7.96 -20.67 -6.78
C ASP A 218 -8.36 -19.19 -6.55
N PRO A 219 -9.00 -18.52 -7.52
CA PRO A 219 -9.46 -17.13 -7.40
C PRO A 219 -10.37 -16.81 -6.21
N ASN A 220 -11.18 -17.77 -5.73
CA ASN A 220 -11.99 -17.64 -4.52
C ASN A 220 -11.12 -17.54 -3.26
N ILE A 221 -9.98 -18.24 -3.24
CA ILE A 221 -8.99 -18.12 -2.17
C ILE A 221 -8.27 -16.76 -2.25
N ILE A 222 -7.99 -16.26 -3.47
CA ILE A 222 -7.40 -14.92 -3.66
C ILE A 222 -8.31 -13.79 -3.16
N GLN A 223 -9.63 -13.94 -3.27
CA GLN A 223 -10.60 -12.98 -2.71
C GLN A 223 -10.76 -13.13 -1.19
N SER A 224 -10.84 -14.38 -0.69
CA SER A 224 -11.04 -14.64 0.74
C SER A 224 -9.88 -14.18 1.62
N ILE A 225 -8.66 -14.17 1.08
CA ILE A 225 -7.47 -13.60 1.75
C ILE A 225 -7.35 -12.07 1.63
N GLY A 226 -8.35 -11.39 1.05
CA GLY A 226 -8.41 -9.92 1.01
C GLY A 226 -7.49 -9.25 -0.01
N ARG A 227 -6.84 -10.02 -0.89
CA ARG A 227 -5.87 -9.47 -1.87
C ARG A 227 -6.52 -8.56 -2.90
N TRP A 228 -7.78 -8.84 -3.24
CA TRP A 228 -8.62 -8.02 -4.12
C TRP A 228 -10.04 -7.88 -3.56
N LEU A 229 -10.41 -6.65 -3.21
CA LEU A 229 -11.75 -6.31 -2.69
C LEU A 229 -12.81 -6.10 -3.80
N SER A 230 -12.39 -5.96 -5.05
CA SER A 230 -13.25 -5.63 -6.18
C SER A 230 -13.23 -6.72 -7.24
N GLU A 231 -14.37 -6.96 -7.87
CA GLU A 231 -14.54 -7.92 -8.97
C GLU A 231 -13.89 -7.49 -10.29
N THR A 232 -13.25 -6.33 -10.34
CA THR A 232 -12.63 -5.81 -11.57
C THR A 232 -11.55 -6.74 -12.13
N PHE A 233 -10.86 -7.52 -11.28
CA PHE A 233 -9.87 -8.50 -11.76
C PHE A 233 -10.51 -9.66 -12.54
N LYS A 234 -11.82 -9.93 -12.35
CA LYS A 234 -12.56 -10.92 -13.15
C LYS A 234 -12.58 -10.54 -14.63
N ILE A 235 -12.42 -9.27 -15.00
CA ILE A 235 -12.29 -8.86 -16.41
C ILE A 235 -11.03 -9.48 -17.04
N TYR A 236 -9.91 -9.51 -16.31
CA TYR A 236 -8.66 -10.13 -16.76
C TYR A 236 -8.74 -11.66 -16.78
N ILE A 237 -9.42 -12.25 -15.79
CA ILE A 237 -9.59 -13.70 -15.67
C ILE A 237 -10.61 -14.28 -16.67
N ARG A 238 -11.71 -13.58 -16.95
CA ARG A 238 -12.77 -14.04 -17.87
C ARG A 238 -12.27 -14.27 -19.29
N THR A 239 -11.17 -13.64 -19.68
CA THR A 239 -10.52 -13.88 -20.98
C THR A 239 -9.93 -15.28 -21.14
N HIS A 240 -9.69 -16.05 -20.06
CA HIS A 240 -9.13 -17.41 -20.17
C HIS A 240 -9.58 -18.38 -19.07
N PRO A 241 -10.75 -19.03 -19.23
CA PRO A 241 -11.20 -20.12 -18.37
C PRO A 241 -10.26 -21.34 -18.35
N VAL A 242 -9.40 -21.51 -19.36
CA VAL A 242 -8.47 -22.65 -19.47
C VAL A 242 -7.37 -22.61 -18.39
N ILE A 243 -6.82 -21.43 -18.07
CA ILE A 243 -5.79 -21.28 -17.01
C ILE A 243 -6.41 -21.58 -15.64
N LEU A 244 -7.65 -21.11 -15.45
CA LEU A 244 -8.48 -21.40 -14.29
C LEU A 244 -8.70 -22.92 -14.14
N ALA A 245 -9.09 -23.61 -15.20
CA ALA A 245 -9.31 -25.07 -15.17
C ALA A 245 -8.04 -25.86 -14.79
N THR A 246 -6.87 -25.47 -15.30
CA THR A 246 -5.59 -26.13 -14.95
C THR A 246 -5.09 -25.84 -13.54
N ILE A 247 -5.49 -24.71 -12.92
CA ILE A 247 -5.15 -24.36 -11.53
C ILE A 247 -6.16 -24.98 -10.54
N LEU A 248 -7.41 -25.15 -10.97
CA LEU A 248 -8.51 -25.67 -10.14
C LEU A 248 -8.61 -27.19 -10.08
N GLN A 249 -7.93 -27.92 -10.96
CA GLN A 249 -7.89 -29.37 -10.86
C GLN A 249 -6.88 -29.80 -9.78
N PRO A 250 -7.31 -30.38 -8.65
CA PRO A 250 -6.39 -31.13 -7.82
C PRO A 250 -5.94 -32.32 -8.68
N THR A 251 -4.62 -32.48 -8.87
CA THR A 251 -4.06 -33.70 -9.45
C THR A 251 -4.52 -34.88 -8.60
N ILE A 252 -5.52 -35.60 -9.10
CA ILE A 252 -5.87 -36.95 -8.68
C ILE A 252 -4.64 -37.78 -9.03
N ARG A 253 -3.98 -38.35 -8.01
CA ARG A 253 -3.13 -39.52 -8.19
C ARG A 253 -4.02 -40.74 -8.25
#